data_AF-A0A6L4ZNX0-F1
#
_entry.id   AF-A0A6L4ZNX0-F1
#
_cell.length_a   1.000
_cell.length_b   1.000
_cell.length_c   1.000
_cell.angle_alpha   90.00
_cell.angle_beta   90.00
_cell.angle_gamma   90.00
#
_symmetry.space_group_name_H-M   'P 1'
#
loop_
_entity.id
_entity.type
_entity.pdbx_description
1 polymer ?
#
loop_
_entity_poly.entity_id
_entity_poly.type
_entity_poly.pdbx_seq_one_letter_code
_entity_poly.pdbx_strand_id
1 'polypeptide(L)'
;MEHCLQSYIGFTDNYSWPQVPIRELTDLELIETYISTREETLWQEFYRRFDVHIRVYIKKNLRSYESTIFLTQTDSFSLKEDLVQEIYLKLLKNDCQVLKNFNGKNNCFYAYLHKITTTTVIDHFRQYKRYFLKKNLLL
;
A
#
# COMPACT_ATOMS: atom_id res chain seq x y z
N MET A 1 -39.21 -13.73 -10.13
CA MET A 1 -38.18 -14.15 -11.08
C MET A 1 -37.92 -13.01 -12.05
N GLU A 2 -36.78 -12.35 -12.10
CA GLU A 2 -35.64 -12.14 -11.22
C GLU A 2 -34.73 -11.23 -12.06
N HIS A 3 -34.17 -10.20 -11.42
CA HIS A 3 -32.89 -9.58 -11.77
C HIS A 3 -32.63 -9.14 -13.22
N CYS A 4 -32.96 -7.89 -13.51
CA CYS A 4 -32.13 -7.08 -14.42
C CYS A 4 -32.16 -5.61 -13.98
N LEU A 5 -31.44 -5.29 -12.90
CA LEU A 5 -31.22 -3.90 -12.48
C LEU A 5 -30.12 -3.29 -13.37
N GLN A 6 -30.57 -2.71 -14.48
CA GLN A 6 -29.90 -1.58 -15.10
C GLN A 6 -30.28 -0.32 -14.31
N SER A 7 -29.34 0.25 -13.56
CA SER A 7 -29.25 1.70 -13.36
C SER A 7 -27.97 2.06 -12.59
N TYR A 8 -26.84 2.14 -13.29
CA TYR A 8 -25.70 2.94 -12.84
C TYR A 8 -25.67 4.20 -13.70
N ILE A 9 -26.59 5.13 -13.40
CA ILE A 9 -26.47 6.54 -13.80
C ILE A 9 -26.95 7.35 -12.60
N GLY A 10 -26.11 8.26 -12.09
CA GLY A 10 -26.54 9.19 -11.04
C GLY A 10 -25.38 9.81 -10.27
N PHE A 11 -24.60 10.65 -10.95
CA PHE A 11 -23.81 11.68 -10.28
C PHE A 11 -24.80 12.71 -9.72
N THR A 12 -25.19 12.57 -8.45
CA THR A 12 -25.98 13.56 -7.73
C THR A 12 -25.33 13.86 -6.40
N ASP A 13 -25.03 15.14 -6.19
CA ASP A 13 -24.64 15.75 -4.92
C ASP A 13 -25.58 15.29 -3.79
N ASN A 14 -25.14 14.32 -3.00
CA ASN A 14 -25.66 13.96 -1.68
C ASN A 14 -24.72 12.90 -1.10
N TYR A 15 -23.82 13.32 -0.22
CA TYR A 15 -23.00 12.43 0.61
C TYR A 15 -23.91 11.63 1.57
N SER A 16 -24.64 10.66 1.03
CA SER A 16 -25.27 9.61 1.81
C SER A 16 -24.21 8.54 1.96
N TRP A 17 -23.65 8.48 3.17
CA TRP A 17 -22.81 7.38 3.63
C TRP A 17 -23.30 6.04 3.08
N PRO A 18 -22.39 5.11 2.73
CA PRO A 18 -22.83 3.73 2.63
C PRO A 18 -23.52 3.40 3.96
N GLN A 19 -24.78 2.98 3.90
CA GLN A 19 -25.53 2.47 5.07
C GLN A 19 -24.86 1.20 5.65
N VAL A 20 -23.81 0.72 4.98
CA VAL A 20 -22.98 -0.43 5.31
C VAL A 20 -21.87 0.00 6.28
N PRO A 21 -21.70 -0.68 7.43
CA PRO A 21 -20.60 -0.42 8.35
C PRO A 21 -19.23 -0.48 7.64
N ILE A 22 -18.29 0.40 8.02
CA ILE A 22 -16.92 0.47 7.45
C ILE A 22 -16.22 -0.91 7.41
N ARG A 23 -16.51 -1.77 8.39
CA ARG A 23 -15.94 -3.13 8.49
C ARG A 23 -16.46 -4.12 7.44
N GLU A 24 -17.63 -3.84 6.87
CA GLU A 24 -18.29 -4.69 5.88
C GLU A 24 -17.98 -4.27 4.44
N LEU A 25 -17.40 -3.08 4.25
CA LEU A 25 -16.89 -2.64 2.94
C LEU A 25 -15.89 -3.67 2.41
N THR A 26 -15.98 -3.99 1.12
CA THR A 26 -14.91 -4.68 0.40
C THR A 26 -13.64 -3.83 0.39
N ASP A 27 -12.50 -4.44 0.07
CA ASP A 27 -11.24 -3.71 -0.02
C ASP A 27 -11.29 -2.60 -1.06
N LEU A 28 -11.98 -2.83 -2.19
CA LEU A 28 -12.15 -1.84 -3.25
C LEU A 28 -13.02 -0.68 -2.77
N GLU A 29 -14.19 -0.97 -2.18
CA GLU A 29 -15.10 0.05 -1.67
C GLU A 29 -14.43 0.89 -0.59
N LEU A 30 -13.66 0.28 0.32
CA LEU A 30 -12.90 0.99 1.33
C LEU A 30 -11.91 1.99 0.71
N ILE A 31 -11.17 1.56 -0.31
CA ILE A 31 -10.18 2.39 -1.00
C ILE A 31 -10.85 3.52 -1.79
N GLU A 32 -11.87 3.21 -2.58
CA GLU A 32 -12.59 4.19 -3.40
C GLU A 32 -13.30 5.24 -2.54
N THR A 33 -13.90 4.80 -1.42
CA THR A 33 -14.54 5.71 -0.46
C THR A 33 -13.48 6.59 0.19
N TYR A 34 -12.36 6.03 0.66
CA TYR A 34 -11.28 6.83 1.26
C TYR A 34 -10.70 7.86 0.27
N ILE A 35 -10.52 7.49 -1.00
CA ILE A 35 -10.03 8.40 -2.04
C ILE A 35 -10.98 9.58 -2.22
N SER A 36 -12.29 9.34 -2.11
CA SER A 36 -13.32 10.35 -2.35
C SER A 36 -13.58 11.25 -1.14
N THR A 37 -13.62 10.69 0.07
CA THR A 37 -14.01 11.43 1.29
C THR A 37 -12.84 11.91 2.13
N ARG A 38 -11.67 11.26 2.01
CA ARG A 38 -10.47 11.52 2.84
C ARG A 38 -10.69 11.34 4.34
N GLU A 39 -11.65 10.52 4.72
CA GLU A 39 -11.95 10.31 6.12
C GLU A 39 -10.94 9.42 6.84
N GLU A 40 -10.61 9.84 8.06
CA GLU A 40 -9.65 9.16 8.91
C GLU A 40 -10.13 7.77 9.35
N THR A 41 -11.43 7.56 9.55
CA THR A 41 -12.00 6.26 9.96
C THR A 41 -11.79 5.17 8.90
N LEU A 42 -11.89 5.54 7.62
CA LEU A 42 -11.60 4.64 6.50
C LEU A 42 -10.10 4.35 6.41
N TRP A 43 -9.26 5.34 6.69
CA TRP A 43 -7.81 5.16 6.74
C TRP A 43 -7.37 4.24 7.89
N GLN A 44 -7.98 4.39 9.06
CA GLN A 44 -7.76 3.50 10.20
C GLN A 44 -8.15 2.06 9.88
N GLU A 45 -9.27 1.86 9.19
CA GLU A 45 -9.67 0.53 8.74
C GLU A 45 -8.72 -0.02 7.67
N PHE A 46 -8.25 0.82 6.73
CA PHE A 46 -7.21 0.45 5.76
C PHE A 46 -5.95 -0.04 6.49
N TYR A 47 -5.46 0.73 7.45
CA TYR A 47 -4.29 0.36 8.26
C TYR A 47 -4.53 -0.97 8.98
N ARG A 48 -5.68 -1.12 9.65
CA ARG A 48 -6.06 -2.35 10.36
C ARG A 48 -6.06 -3.59 9.45
N ARG A 49 -6.54 -3.45 8.21
CA ARG A 49 -6.63 -4.56 7.25
C ARG A 49 -5.30 -4.90 6.60
N PHE A 50 -4.53 -3.90 6.19
CA PHE A 50 -3.41 -4.11 5.26
C PHE A 50 -2.02 -4.02 5.90
N ASP A 51 -1.86 -3.39 7.07
CA ASP A 51 -0.54 -3.20 7.70
C ASP A 51 0.18 -4.52 7.94
N VAL A 52 -0.53 -5.52 8.47
CA VAL A 52 0.03 -6.86 8.70
C VAL A 52 0.56 -7.49 7.41
N HIS A 53 -0.11 -7.26 6.28
CA HIS A 53 0.31 -7.78 4.98
C HIS A 53 1.52 -7.02 4.42
N ILE A 54 1.54 -5.69 4.55
CA ILE A 54 2.69 -4.86 4.18
C ILE A 54 3.94 -5.36 4.91
N ARG A 55 3.85 -5.53 6.24
CA ARG A 55 4.96 -6.00 7.08
C ARG A 55 5.41 -7.41 6.69
N VAL A 56 4.48 -8.32 6.40
CA VAL A 56 4.79 -9.67 5.90
C VAL A 56 5.51 -9.61 4.56
N TYR A 57 5.06 -8.76 3.63
CA TYR A 57 5.68 -8.60 2.31
C TYR A 57 7.07 -7.99 2.40
N ILE A 58 7.29 -6.98 3.25
CA ILE A 58 8.62 -6.43 3.52
C ILE A 58 9.54 -7.54 4.02
N LYS A 59 9.12 -8.29 5.05
CA LYS A 59 9.92 -9.39 5.61
C LYS A 59 10.28 -10.44 4.57
N LYS A 60 9.33 -10.85 3.72
CA LYS A 60 9.57 -11.82 2.65
C LYS A 60 10.58 -11.29 1.61
N ASN A 61 10.44 -10.04 1.22
CA ASN A 61 11.35 -9.40 0.27
C ASN A 61 12.75 -9.25 0.88
N LEU A 62 12.87 -8.74 2.11
CA LEU A 62 14.15 -8.60 2.81
C LEU A 62 14.91 -9.93 2.93
N ARG A 63 14.23 -11.03 3.29
CA ARG A 63 14.85 -12.37 3.34
C ARG A 63 15.46 -12.81 2.02
N SER A 64 14.88 -12.39 0.90
CA SER A 64 15.43 -12.68 -0.44
C SER A 64 16.71 -11.89 -0.73
N TYR A 65 16.98 -10.82 0.04
CA TYR A 65 18.15 -9.96 -0.07
C TYR A 65 19.17 -10.14 1.08
N GLU A 66 18.81 -10.82 2.18
CA GLU A 66 19.69 -11.06 3.33
C GLU A 66 20.98 -11.80 2.96
N SER A 67 20.97 -12.67 1.93
CA SER A 67 22.21 -13.30 1.42
C SER A 67 23.20 -12.31 0.80
N THR A 68 22.77 -11.07 0.52
CA THR A 68 23.56 -10.03 -0.15
C THR A 68 24.04 -8.95 0.83
N ILE A 69 23.46 -8.86 2.04
CA ILE A 69 23.69 -7.74 2.96
C ILE A 69 23.85 -8.27 4.39
N PHE A 70 25.03 -8.05 4.97
CA PHE A 70 25.28 -8.31 6.39
C PHE A 70 24.69 -7.18 7.24
N LEU A 71 23.42 -7.31 7.64
CA LEU A 71 22.78 -6.40 8.59
C LEU A 71 22.82 -6.98 10.01
N THR A 72 23.02 -6.12 11.01
CA THR A 72 22.80 -6.51 12.40
C THR A 72 21.30 -6.64 12.68
N GLN A 73 20.92 -7.30 13.80
CA GLN A 73 19.51 -7.45 14.16
C GLN A 73 18.81 -6.10 14.40
N THR A 74 19.52 -5.13 14.96
CA THR A 74 19.01 -3.77 15.19
C THR A 74 18.79 -3.02 13.88
N ASP A 75 19.76 -3.10 12.95
CA ASP A 75 19.63 -2.49 11.62
C ASP A 75 18.48 -3.12 10.82
N SER A 76 18.25 -4.42 11.00
CA SER A 76 17.13 -5.14 10.38
C SER A 76 15.76 -4.71 10.91
N PHE A 77 15.68 -4.17 12.13
CA PHE A 77 14.43 -3.63 12.68
C PHE A 77 14.16 -2.21 12.18
N SER A 78 15.14 -1.31 12.30
CA SER A 78 15.00 0.07 11.81
C SER A 78 14.69 0.11 10.31
N LEU A 79 15.39 -0.69 9.51
CA LEU A 79 15.14 -0.81 8.08
C LEU A 79 13.70 -1.24 7.76
N LYS A 80 13.11 -2.15 8.56
CA LYS A 80 11.73 -2.59 8.35
C LYS A 80 10.74 -1.46 8.58
N GLU A 81 10.90 -0.69 9.66
CA GLU A 81 10.03 0.45 9.94
C GLU A 81 10.19 1.57 8.91
N ASP A 82 11.42 1.85 8.47
CA ASP A 82 11.68 2.82 7.40
C ASP A 82 10.97 2.41 6.10
N LEU A 83 11.02 1.13 5.73
CA LEU A 83 10.32 0.60 4.55
C LEU A 83 8.79 0.64 4.71
N VAL A 84 8.26 0.38 5.91
CA VAL A 84 6.83 0.54 6.18
C VAL A 84 6.42 1.99 5.94
N GLN A 85 7.16 2.95 6.51
CA GLN A 85 6.91 4.37 6.33
C GLN A 85 7.00 4.78 4.86
N GLU A 86 8.04 4.34 4.14
CA GLU A 86 8.23 4.65 2.72
C GLU A 86 7.06 4.13 1.86
N ILE A 87 6.53 2.94 2.18
CA ILE A 87 5.36 2.39 1.50
C ILE A 87 4.12 3.25 1.75
N TYR A 88 3.81 3.61 2.99
CA TYR A 88 2.65 4.47 3.28
C TYR A 88 2.79 5.84 2.62
N LEU A 89 3.98 6.45 2.65
CA LEU A 89 4.26 7.69 1.91
C LEU A 89 3.99 7.51 0.42
N LYS A 90 4.42 6.39 -0.18
CA LYS A 90 4.18 6.10 -1.60
C LYS A 90 2.70 5.87 -1.93
N LEU A 91 1.93 5.26 -1.04
CA LEU A 91 0.49 5.06 -1.20
C LEU A 91 -0.27 6.39 -1.20
N LEU A 92 0.14 7.32 -0.33
CA LEU A 92 -0.52 8.63 -0.17
C LEU A 92 0.01 9.70 -1.15
N LYS A 93 1.21 9.52 -1.69
CA LYS A 93 1.86 10.47 -2.62
C LYS A 93 0.99 10.77 -3.84
N ASN A 94 1.12 12.00 -4.33
CA ASN A 94 0.42 12.51 -5.51
C ASN A 94 -1.10 12.29 -5.41
N ASP A 95 -1.70 12.73 -4.30
CA ASP A 95 -3.14 12.60 -4.06
C ASP A 95 -3.65 11.15 -4.18
N CYS A 96 -2.90 10.23 -3.58
CA CYS A 96 -3.16 8.79 -3.62
C CYS A 96 -3.19 8.19 -5.04
N GLN A 97 -2.39 8.71 -5.97
CA GLN A 97 -2.35 8.21 -7.36
C GLN A 97 -2.17 6.70 -7.45
N VAL A 98 -1.33 6.13 -6.57
CA VAL A 98 -1.08 4.69 -6.54
C VAL A 98 -2.36 3.91 -6.21
N LEU A 99 -3.14 4.39 -5.23
CA LEU A 99 -4.43 3.78 -4.87
C LEU A 99 -5.47 4.01 -5.96
N LYS A 100 -5.54 5.21 -6.56
CA LYS A 100 -6.43 5.53 -7.68
C LYS A 100 -6.20 4.66 -8.92
N ASN A 101 -4.96 4.23 -9.15
CA ASN A 101 -4.60 3.36 -10.27
C ASN A 101 -5.02 1.90 -10.06
N PHE A 102 -5.48 1.52 -8.86
CA PHE A 102 -6.03 0.20 -8.61
C PHE A 102 -7.43 0.10 -9.23
N ASN A 103 -7.63 -0.87 -10.12
CA ASN A 103 -8.89 -1.02 -10.88
C ASN A 103 -9.76 -2.19 -10.40
N GLY A 104 -9.54 -2.69 -9.18
CA GLY A 104 -10.49 -3.59 -8.51
C GLY A 104 -10.64 -5.00 -9.06
N LYS A 105 -9.92 -5.41 -10.12
CA LYS A 105 -10.12 -6.75 -10.70
C LYS A 105 -9.78 -7.86 -9.69
N ASN A 106 -10.75 -8.75 -9.42
CA ASN A 106 -10.63 -10.01 -8.69
C ASN A 106 -9.99 -9.97 -7.29
N ASN A 107 -10.35 -9.03 -6.40
CA ASN A 107 -9.79 -8.95 -5.03
C ASN A 107 -8.23 -8.91 -5.00
N CYS A 108 -7.61 -8.46 -6.09
CA CYS A 108 -6.17 -8.50 -6.27
C CYS A 108 -5.44 -7.36 -5.55
N PHE A 109 -6.08 -6.67 -4.60
CA PHE A 109 -5.44 -5.56 -3.89
C PHE A 109 -4.21 -6.03 -3.10
N TYR A 110 -4.28 -7.21 -2.47
CA TYR A 110 -3.13 -7.83 -1.81
C TYR A 110 -1.95 -8.07 -2.76
N ALA A 111 -2.21 -8.50 -3.99
CA ALA A 111 -1.18 -8.71 -5.01
C ALA A 111 -0.61 -7.37 -5.52
N TYR A 112 -1.48 -6.37 -5.69
CA TYR A 112 -1.08 -5.02 -6.04
C TYR A 112 -0.20 -4.39 -4.95
N LEU A 113 -0.58 -4.54 -3.69
CA LEU A 113 0.18 -4.10 -2.53
C LEU A 113 1.52 -4.83 -2.44
N HIS A 114 1.53 -6.15 -2.65
CA HIS A 114 2.78 -6.92 -2.71
C HIS A 114 3.73 -6.41 -3.80
N LYS A 115 3.21 -6.08 -4.99
CA LYS A 115 4.00 -5.46 -6.06
C LYS A 115 4.58 -4.12 -5.62
N ILE A 116 3.78 -3.24 -5.01
CA ILE A 116 4.24 -1.95 -4.50
C ILE A 116 5.37 -2.15 -3.48
N THR A 117 5.14 -2.98 -2.46
CA THR A 117 6.15 -3.33 -1.44
C THR A 117 7.44 -3.84 -2.07
N THR A 118 7.35 -4.80 -3.00
CA THR A 118 8.51 -5.37 -3.70
C THR A 118 9.31 -4.30 -4.44
N THR A 119 8.63 -3.44 -5.21
CA THR A 119 9.31 -2.36 -5.94
C THR A 119 9.99 -1.36 -5.00
N THR A 120 9.33 -1.00 -3.89
CA THR A 120 9.91 -0.09 -2.90
C THR A 120 11.14 -0.68 -2.23
N VAL A 121 11.11 -1.94 -1.80
CA VAL A 121 12.27 -2.62 -1.20
C VAL A 121 13.45 -2.67 -2.19
N ILE A 122 13.18 -3.02 -3.45
CA ILE A 122 14.20 -3.04 -4.50
C ILE A 122 14.83 -1.66 -4.72
N ASP A 123 14.00 -0.63 -4.83
CA ASP A 123 14.47 0.73 -5.07
C ASP A 123 15.24 1.29 -3.88
N HIS A 124 14.83 0.96 -2.65
CA HIS A 124 15.55 1.30 -1.42
C HIS A 124 16.97 0.71 -1.45
N PHE A 125 17.11 -0.59 -1.75
CA PHE A 125 18.44 -1.21 -1.84
C PHE A 125 19.29 -0.69 -3.01
N ARG A 126 18.68 -0.38 -4.15
CA ARG A 126 19.38 0.27 -5.27
C ARG A 126 19.94 1.62 -4.88
N GLN A 127 19.16 2.43 -4.13
CA GLN A 127 19.61 3.72 -3.63
C GLN A 127 20.72 3.56 -2.60
N TYR A 128 20.56 2.64 -1.64
CA TYR A 128 21.59 2.33 -0.65
C TYR A 128 22.92 1.92 -1.30
N LYS A 129 22.88 0.99 -2.27
CA LYS A 129 24.07 0.57 -3.04
C LYS A 129 24.70 1.74 -3.80
N ARG A 130 23.89 2.60 -4.45
CA ARG A 130 24.41 3.79 -5.16
C ARG A 130 25.08 4.78 -4.22
N TYR A 131 24.49 5.03 -3.05
CA TYR A 131 25.08 5.91 -2.04
C TYR A 131 26.41 5.34 -1.53
N PHE A 132 26.44 4.04 -1.20
CA PHE A 132 27.65 3.37 -0.74
C PHE A 132 28.77 3.37 -1.81
N LEU A 133 28.45 3.06 -3.06
CA LEU A 133 29.43 3.09 -4.16
C LEU A 133 29.96 4.50 -4.40
N LYS A 134 29.11 5.53 -4.42
CA LYS A 134 29.56 6.93 -4.57
C LYS A 134 30.47 7.36 -3.42
N LYS A 135 30.15 6.98 -2.18
CA LYS A 135 30.94 7.34 -1.00
C LYS A 135 32.34 6.70 -1.01
N ASN A 136 32.48 5.49 -1.56
CA ASN A 136 33.77 4.79 -1.66
C ASN A 136 34.56 5.09 -2.94
N LEU A 137 33.97 5.77 -3.93
CA LEU A 137 34.66 6.23 -5.15
C LEU A 137 35.11 7.70 -5.07
N LEU A 138 34.84 8.37 -3.95
CA LEU A 138 35.26 9.75 -3.65
C LEU A 138 36.37 9.79 -2.57
N LEU A 139 37.05 8.66 -2.34
CA LEU A 139 38.28 8.51 -1.56
C LEU A 139 39.39 8.03 -2.50
#